data_AF-A0A960IVX5-F1
#
_entry.id   AF-A0A960IVX5-F1
#
_cell.length_a   1.000
_cell.length_b   1.000
_cell.length_c   1.000
_cell.angle_alpha   90.00
_cell.angle_beta   90.00
_cell.angle_gamma   90.00
#
_symmetry.space_group_name_H-M   'P 1'
#
loop_
_entity.id
_entity.type
_entity.pdbx_description
1 polymer ?
#
loop_
_entity_poly.entity_id
_entity_poly.type
_entity_poly.pdbx_seq_one_letter_code
_entity_poly.pdbx_strand_id
1 'polypeptide(L)'
;MSEPVNEKVGEGETRVDLPDAANAGEAPGPPEREPGLKGSLKRGMRRLGNQSARIVLLVAIVALSGMALGYAAGFPLRYVDYEPSSAISLDQASLAGTVEVTDALVSQEDLGSAWVPGDPALAAFGVLGADVCGEPIDTPTPLSAREATVWSDETNGARIISQALRVDKWSSAEEYIRQVTDGLEECDTFFRTDGDERIKVVSTDIERDPPVTDHVDRRFQSPNGVQDWSMMVVGDVIIAIQYLAPTPSPEGFLESIERAVLARVAPREFAPGGVAVEDTPSGAADTGPTGTDLTDNPVEGDPETGPTTSAVDTGAAEEPGN
;
A
#
# COMPACT_ATOMS: atom_id res chain seq x y z
N MET A 1 45.47 -37.52 -1.04
CA MET A 1 44.86 -37.96 -2.29
C MET A 1 43.71 -36.99 -2.53
N SER A 2 43.93 -35.77 -3.03
CA SER A 2 44.40 -35.41 -4.39
C SER A 2 43.43 -36.03 -5.40
N GLU A 3 42.56 -35.32 -6.11
CA GLU A 3 42.72 -34.07 -6.88
C GLU A 3 41.42 -33.23 -6.96
N PRO A 4 41.50 -31.90 -7.17
CA PRO A 4 40.37 -31.05 -7.58
C PRO A 4 40.35 -30.83 -9.11
N VAL A 5 39.15 -30.74 -9.71
CA VAL A 5 38.96 -30.34 -11.12
C VAL A 5 38.61 -28.86 -11.18
N ASN A 6 39.28 -28.20 -12.11
CA ASN A 6 39.35 -26.76 -12.33
C ASN A 6 38.54 -26.39 -13.61
N GLU A 7 38.21 -25.10 -13.70
CA GLU A 7 38.08 -24.32 -14.95
C GLU A 7 36.78 -24.43 -15.78
N LYS A 8 35.98 -23.34 -15.80
CA LYS A 8 36.08 -22.34 -16.89
C LYS A 8 35.27 -21.06 -16.64
N VAL A 9 36.01 -19.96 -16.75
CA VAL A 9 35.59 -18.57 -16.90
C VAL A 9 35.05 -18.38 -18.32
N GLY A 10 33.96 -17.62 -18.46
CA GLY A 10 33.40 -17.16 -19.72
C GLY A 10 32.86 -15.75 -19.57
N GLU A 11 33.71 -14.77 -19.82
CA GLU A 11 33.37 -13.36 -20.01
C GLU A 11 32.50 -13.18 -21.26
N GLY A 12 31.42 -12.39 -21.14
CA GLY A 12 30.48 -12.07 -22.21
C GLY A 12 30.01 -10.63 -22.08
N GLU A 13 30.94 -9.69 -22.25
CA GLU A 13 30.71 -8.25 -22.32
C GLU A 13 29.95 -7.92 -23.61
N THR A 14 28.76 -7.33 -23.51
CA THR A 14 28.08 -6.72 -24.66
C THR A 14 27.68 -5.29 -24.33
N ARG A 15 28.55 -4.38 -24.79
CA ARG A 15 28.44 -2.93 -24.77
C ARG A 15 27.49 -2.50 -25.89
N VAL A 16 26.40 -1.80 -25.56
CA VAL A 16 25.54 -1.14 -26.56
C VAL A 16 25.83 0.36 -26.47
N ASP A 17 26.40 0.88 -27.56
CA ASP A 17 26.78 2.27 -27.75
C ASP A 17 25.54 3.19 -27.84
N LEU A 18 25.57 4.27 -27.04
CA LEU A 18 24.76 5.47 -27.24
C LEU A 18 25.30 6.28 -28.42
N PRO A 19 24.45 6.88 -29.27
CA PRO A 19 24.84 8.04 -30.05
C PRO A 19 24.56 9.36 -29.29
N ASP A 20 25.62 10.15 -29.20
CA ASP A 20 25.70 11.52 -28.68
C ASP A 20 24.76 12.52 -29.35
N ALA A 21 24.36 13.49 -28.54
CA ALA A 21 23.68 14.72 -28.92
C ALA A 21 24.65 15.72 -29.58
N ALA A 22 24.19 16.40 -30.65
CA ALA A 22 24.61 17.76 -31.00
C ALA A 22 23.74 18.34 -32.14
N ASN A 23 22.91 19.33 -31.85
CA ASN A 23 23.24 20.71 -32.24
C ASN A 23 22.24 21.73 -31.70
N ALA A 24 22.80 22.82 -31.20
CA ALA A 24 22.16 23.97 -30.61
C ALA A 24 22.06 25.14 -31.61
N GLY A 25 21.24 26.14 -31.25
CA GLY A 25 21.19 27.49 -31.84
C GLY A 25 20.18 27.61 -32.98
N GLU A 26 19.37 28.66 -33.13
CA GLU A 26 19.49 30.02 -32.61
C GLU A 26 18.17 30.77 -32.90
N ALA A 27 17.67 31.53 -31.94
CA ALA A 27 16.78 32.69 -32.11
C ALA A 27 17.46 33.81 -31.30
N PRO A 28 17.40 35.12 -31.65
CA PRO A 28 16.15 35.86 -31.89
C PRO A 28 16.24 37.07 -32.86
N GLY A 29 15.10 37.73 -33.12
CA GLY A 29 15.09 39.16 -33.48
C GLY A 29 13.84 39.64 -34.25
N PRO A 30 13.04 40.57 -33.67
CA PRO A 30 12.20 41.55 -34.40
C PRO A 30 12.85 42.96 -34.27
N PRO A 31 12.22 44.11 -34.63
CA PRO A 31 11.08 44.43 -35.52
C PRO A 31 11.43 45.53 -36.57
N GLU A 32 10.57 45.83 -37.55
CA GLU A 32 10.53 47.18 -38.16
C GLU A 32 9.18 47.53 -38.82
N ARG A 33 8.78 48.81 -38.68
CA ARG A 33 7.47 49.40 -39.00
C ARG A 33 7.48 50.15 -40.34
N GLU A 34 6.39 50.01 -41.13
CA GLU A 34 5.63 50.99 -41.97
C GLU A 34 6.40 51.98 -42.92
N PRO A 35 5.77 52.79 -43.81
CA PRO A 35 4.35 53.02 -44.15
C PRO A 35 4.03 53.02 -45.68
N GLY A 36 2.75 53.16 -46.09
CA GLY A 36 2.46 53.36 -47.53
C GLY A 36 1.00 53.49 -47.99
N LEU A 37 0.47 54.70 -47.83
CA LEU A 37 -0.82 55.26 -48.28
C LEU A 37 -1.31 54.98 -49.75
N LYS A 38 -2.65 54.98 -49.88
CA LYS A 38 -3.52 55.58 -50.95
C LYS A 38 -3.89 54.79 -52.23
N GLY A 39 -5.21 54.75 -52.49
CA GLY A 39 -5.81 54.62 -53.83
C GLY A 39 -7.02 53.68 -53.90
N SER A 40 -8.22 54.12 -53.48
CA SER A 40 -9.29 54.60 -54.37
C SER A 40 -9.86 53.57 -55.38
N LEU A 41 -11.00 53.00 -54.98
CA LEU A 41 -12.25 52.87 -55.74
C LEU A 41 -12.37 51.94 -56.98
N LYS A 42 -13.40 51.07 -56.85
CA LYS A 42 -14.28 50.47 -57.88
C LYS A 42 -13.86 49.11 -58.47
N ARG A 43 -14.37 48.04 -57.86
CA ARG A 43 -15.36 47.10 -58.46
C ARG A 43 -15.57 45.91 -57.51
N GLY A 44 -16.82 45.59 -57.18
CA GLY A 44 -17.12 44.28 -56.59
C GLY A 44 -18.20 44.21 -55.51
N MET A 45 -19.10 45.18 -55.38
CA MET A 45 -20.35 45.00 -54.60
C MET A 45 -21.23 43.97 -55.31
N ARG A 46 -21.03 42.68 -54.99
CA ARG A 46 -22.00 41.56 -55.13
C ARG A 46 -21.47 40.23 -54.54
N ARG A 47 -20.65 40.27 -53.47
CA ARG A 47 -20.14 39.06 -52.80
C ARG A 47 -20.16 39.13 -51.26
N LEU A 48 -21.09 39.87 -50.65
CA LEU A 48 -21.20 39.95 -49.18
C LEU A 48 -22.42 39.26 -48.56
N GLY A 49 -23.29 38.63 -49.36
CA GLY A 49 -24.46 37.92 -48.82
C GLY A 49 -24.21 36.47 -48.40
N ASN A 50 -23.14 35.83 -48.89
CA ASN A 50 -22.93 34.38 -48.74
C ASN A 50 -21.91 33.97 -47.66
N GLN A 51 -21.12 34.89 -47.13
CA GLN A 51 -20.14 34.56 -46.07
C GLN A 51 -20.75 34.61 -44.67
N SER A 52 -21.64 35.56 -44.39
CA SER A 52 -22.37 35.62 -43.12
C SER A 52 -23.30 34.43 -42.92
N ALA A 53 -24.02 34.00 -43.97
CA ALA A 53 -24.87 32.81 -43.92
C ALA A 53 -24.07 31.51 -43.65
N ARG A 54 -22.85 31.39 -44.20
CA ARG A 54 -21.97 30.23 -43.94
C ARG A 54 -21.39 30.23 -42.53
N ILE A 55 -21.04 31.40 -41.98
CA ILE A 55 -20.54 31.51 -40.60
C ILE A 55 -21.65 31.21 -39.60
N VAL A 56 -22.87 31.73 -39.80
CA VAL A 56 -24.01 31.43 -38.93
C VAL A 56 -24.39 29.95 -39.00
N LEU A 57 -24.36 29.33 -40.18
CA LEU A 57 -24.60 27.89 -40.33
C LEU A 57 -23.52 27.06 -39.61
N LEU A 58 -22.25 27.43 -39.71
CA LEU A 58 -21.16 26.73 -39.02
C LEU A 58 -21.26 26.87 -37.50
N VAL A 59 -21.58 28.07 -36.98
CA VAL A 59 -21.81 28.27 -35.55
C VAL A 59 -23.02 27.47 -35.07
N ALA A 60 -24.10 27.40 -35.86
CA ALA A 60 -25.27 26.58 -35.51
C ALA A 60 -24.94 25.08 -35.51
N ILE A 61 -24.14 24.59 -36.46
CA ILE A 61 -23.69 23.18 -36.49
C ILE A 61 -22.78 22.86 -35.31
N VAL A 62 -21.84 23.75 -34.96
CA VAL A 62 -20.92 23.57 -33.82
C VAL A 62 -21.67 23.63 -32.49
N ALA A 63 -22.67 24.51 -32.35
CA ALA A 63 -23.52 24.56 -31.17
C ALA A 63 -24.41 23.32 -31.04
N LEU A 64 -24.95 22.82 -32.15
CA LEU A 64 -25.76 21.59 -32.18
C LEU A 64 -24.92 20.33 -31.94
N SER A 65 -23.68 20.26 -32.44
CA SER A 65 -22.78 19.13 -32.18
C SER A 65 -22.23 19.13 -30.75
N GLY A 66 -22.03 20.32 -30.15
CA GLY A 66 -21.64 20.45 -28.74
C GLY A 66 -22.71 19.98 -27.75
N MET A 67 -23.99 20.22 -28.03
CA MET A 67 -25.10 19.75 -27.17
C MET A 67 -25.34 18.23 -27.28
N ALA A 68 -25.12 17.62 -28.45
CA ALA A 68 -25.28 16.18 -28.63
C ALA A 68 -24.19 15.36 -27.93
N LEU A 69 -22.93 15.84 -27.89
CA LEU A 69 -21.84 15.18 -27.17
C LEU A 69 -21.93 15.38 -25.65
N GLY A 70 -22.42 16.54 -25.18
CA GLY A 70 -22.62 16.80 -23.75
C GLY A 70 -23.69 15.92 -23.10
N TYR A 71 -24.76 15.57 -23.83
CA TYR A 71 -25.81 14.69 -23.31
C TYR A 71 -25.43 13.20 -23.33
N ALA A 72 -24.57 12.75 -24.23
CA ALA A 72 -24.11 11.36 -24.25
C ALA A 72 -23.06 11.07 -23.15
N ALA A 73 -22.23 12.04 -22.80
CA ALA A 73 -21.21 11.88 -21.76
C ALA A 73 -21.75 12.01 -20.32
N GLY A 74 -22.88 12.68 -20.10
CA GLY A 74 -23.42 12.93 -18.76
C GLY A 74 -24.56 11.99 -18.30
N PHE A 75 -25.11 11.15 -19.19
CA PHE A 75 -26.31 10.37 -18.90
C PHE A 75 -26.13 8.91 -18.43
N PRO A 76 -24.94 8.25 -18.47
CA PRO A 76 -24.84 6.91 -17.88
C PRO A 76 -24.50 6.92 -16.37
N LEU A 77 -24.12 8.05 -15.76
CA LEU A 77 -23.72 8.07 -14.35
C LEU A 77 -24.87 8.06 -13.32
N ARG A 78 -26.14 8.05 -13.77
CA ARG A 78 -27.31 8.06 -12.87
C ARG A 78 -27.98 6.70 -12.69
N TYR A 79 -27.47 5.67 -13.36
CA TYR A 79 -28.01 4.31 -13.33
C TYR A 79 -26.95 3.26 -12.97
N VAL A 80 -25.78 3.69 -12.53
CA VAL A 80 -24.89 2.80 -11.78
C VAL A 80 -25.38 2.93 -10.34
N ASP A 81 -26.19 1.97 -9.90
CA ASP A 81 -26.37 1.70 -8.49
C ASP A 81 -24.99 1.28 -7.97
N TYR A 82 -24.17 2.25 -7.62
CA TYR A 82 -23.01 2.00 -6.77
C TYR A 82 -23.61 1.61 -5.44
N GLU A 83 -23.63 0.31 -5.15
CA GLU A 83 -23.72 -0.13 -3.77
C GLU A 83 -22.59 0.60 -3.05
N PRO A 84 -22.89 1.49 -2.09
CA PRO A 84 -21.86 2.28 -1.44
C PRO A 84 -20.93 1.29 -0.75
N SER A 85 -19.69 1.19 -1.23
CA SER A 85 -18.68 0.34 -0.61
C SER A 85 -18.63 0.68 0.88
N SER A 86 -18.77 -0.34 1.72
CA SER A 86 -18.69 -0.20 3.17
C SER A 86 -17.24 -0.07 3.66
N ALA A 87 -16.27 -0.12 2.73
CA ALA A 87 -14.85 0.02 3.00
C ALA A 87 -14.49 1.41 3.55
N ILE A 88 -13.68 1.41 4.61
CA ILE A 88 -13.19 2.64 5.23
C ILE A 88 -11.92 3.12 4.51
N SER A 89 -11.90 4.38 4.10
CA SER A 89 -10.66 5.01 3.64
C SER A 89 -9.85 5.48 4.84
N LEU A 90 -8.64 4.95 4.99
CA LEU A 90 -7.72 5.32 6.06
C LEU A 90 -6.92 6.58 5.67
N ASP A 91 -6.65 7.46 6.62
CA ASP A 91 -5.66 8.52 6.45
C ASP A 91 -4.25 7.93 6.59
N GLN A 92 -3.75 7.35 5.50
CA GLN A 92 -2.47 6.64 5.47
C GLN A 92 -1.30 7.57 5.84
N ALA A 93 -1.36 8.85 5.48
CA ALA A 93 -0.33 9.81 5.84
C ALA A 93 -0.25 10.04 7.35
N SER A 94 -1.40 10.05 8.05
CA SER A 94 -1.45 10.20 9.51
C SER A 94 -1.00 8.94 10.26
N LEU A 95 -1.20 7.76 9.67
CA LEU A 95 -0.85 6.46 10.27
C LEU A 95 0.61 6.06 10.02
N ALA A 96 1.26 6.63 9.00
CA ALA A 96 2.65 6.36 8.67
C ALA A 96 3.59 6.59 9.87
N GLY A 97 4.40 5.59 10.20
CA GLY A 97 5.32 5.63 11.34
C GLY A 97 4.68 5.35 12.70
N THR A 98 3.35 5.20 12.79
CA THR A 98 2.64 5.03 14.07
C THR A 98 2.30 3.57 14.40
N VAL A 99 2.19 2.71 13.38
CA VAL A 99 1.79 1.31 13.51
C VAL A 99 3.00 0.45 13.85
N GLU A 100 3.01 -0.26 14.97
CA GLU A 100 4.05 -1.27 15.25
C GLU A 100 3.83 -2.52 14.38
N VAL A 101 4.90 -3.03 13.76
CA VAL A 101 4.82 -4.15 12.80
C VAL A 101 4.31 -5.43 13.45
N THR A 102 4.66 -5.68 14.71
CA THR A 102 4.19 -6.83 15.49
C THR A 102 2.68 -6.81 15.73
N ASP A 103 2.10 -5.62 15.91
CA ASP A 103 0.67 -5.45 16.22
C ASP A 103 -0.22 -5.67 14.99
N ALA A 104 0.39 -5.53 13.81
CA ALA A 104 -0.21 -5.78 12.50
C ALA A 104 -0.28 -7.28 12.14
N LEU A 105 0.33 -8.16 12.94
CA LEU A 105 0.25 -9.61 12.75
C LEU A 105 -1.01 -10.18 13.40
N VAL A 106 -1.51 -11.27 12.82
CA VAL A 106 -2.58 -12.07 13.43
C VAL A 106 -2.07 -12.68 14.73
N SER A 107 -2.82 -12.49 15.80
CA SER A 107 -2.54 -12.98 17.15
C SER A 107 -3.58 -14.03 17.56
N GLN A 108 -3.33 -14.74 18.67
CA GLN A 108 -4.23 -15.78 19.16
C GLN A 108 -5.63 -15.24 19.51
N GLU A 109 -5.73 -13.99 19.96
CA GLU A 109 -7.00 -13.34 20.33
C GLU A 109 -7.91 -13.05 19.13
N ASP A 110 -7.33 -12.95 17.92
CA ASP A 110 -8.07 -12.83 16.66
C ASP A 110 -8.71 -14.16 16.25
N LEU A 111 -8.24 -15.25 16.86
CA LEU A 111 -8.53 -16.60 16.47
C LEU A 111 -9.38 -17.31 17.52
N GLY A 112 -10.23 -18.23 17.06
CA GLY A 112 -10.92 -19.14 17.97
C GLY A 112 -9.95 -20.06 18.70
N SER A 113 -10.41 -20.66 19.80
CA SER A 113 -9.60 -21.58 20.63
C SER A 113 -9.15 -22.88 19.93
N ALA A 114 -9.63 -23.14 18.72
CA ALA A 114 -9.20 -24.27 17.89
C ALA A 114 -7.82 -24.05 17.25
N TRP A 115 -7.37 -22.79 17.16
CA TRP A 115 -6.09 -22.42 16.58
C TRP A 115 -4.99 -22.47 17.62
N VAL A 116 -3.84 -23.03 17.21
CA VAL A 116 -2.62 -23.11 18.02
C VAL A 116 -1.42 -22.57 17.22
N PRO A 117 -0.31 -22.18 17.87
CA PRO A 117 0.90 -21.80 17.16
C PRO A 117 1.36 -22.91 16.20
N GLY A 118 1.59 -22.54 14.94
CA GLY A 118 2.04 -23.45 13.89
C GLY A 118 3.56 -23.54 13.78
N ASP A 119 4.04 -24.25 12.76
CA ASP A 119 5.47 -24.38 12.47
C ASP A 119 6.04 -23.04 11.94
N PRO A 120 6.99 -22.40 12.64
CA PRO A 120 7.58 -21.13 12.21
C PRO A 120 8.36 -21.24 10.90
N ALA A 121 8.82 -22.42 10.50
CA ALA A 121 9.46 -22.61 9.20
C ALA A 121 8.52 -22.28 8.03
N LEU A 122 7.20 -22.32 8.26
CA LEU A 122 6.20 -21.99 7.27
C LEU A 122 6.08 -20.48 7.01
N ALA A 123 6.64 -19.62 7.87
CA ALA A 123 6.61 -18.18 7.72
C ALA A 123 7.21 -17.69 6.39
N ALA A 124 8.16 -18.44 5.83
CA ALA A 124 8.79 -18.13 4.53
C ALA A 124 7.84 -18.34 3.32
N PHE A 125 6.73 -19.07 3.50
CA PHE A 125 5.76 -19.36 2.43
C PHE A 125 4.58 -18.40 2.40
N GLY A 126 4.60 -17.35 3.24
CA GLY A 126 3.58 -16.30 3.19
C GLY A 126 3.66 -15.48 1.89
N VAL A 127 2.62 -14.70 1.66
CA VAL A 127 2.28 -14.14 0.34
C VAL A 127 2.92 -12.78 0.06
N LEU A 128 3.51 -12.13 1.05
CA LEU A 128 4.13 -10.82 0.87
C LEU A 128 5.36 -10.95 -0.05
N GLY A 129 5.33 -10.27 -1.19
CA GLY A 129 6.35 -10.40 -2.23
C GLY A 129 6.36 -11.75 -2.96
N ALA A 130 5.27 -12.51 -2.89
CA ALA A 130 5.11 -13.70 -3.72
C ALA A 130 4.80 -13.33 -5.17
N ASP A 131 5.07 -14.24 -6.09
CA ASP A 131 4.68 -14.09 -7.49
C ASP A 131 3.15 -14.05 -7.60
N VAL A 132 2.63 -13.01 -8.24
CA VAL A 132 1.22 -12.88 -8.58
C VAL A 132 1.06 -13.46 -9.98
N CYS A 133 0.35 -14.59 -10.06
CA CYS A 133 0.07 -15.26 -11.33
C CYS A 133 1.31 -15.68 -12.13
N GLY A 134 2.41 -15.94 -11.42
CA GLY A 134 3.70 -16.32 -12.01
C GLY A 134 4.55 -15.13 -12.43
N GLU A 135 4.09 -13.90 -12.21
CA GLU A 135 4.86 -12.68 -12.38
C GLU A 135 5.33 -12.16 -11.02
N PRO A 136 6.62 -11.85 -10.85
CA PRO A 136 7.12 -11.29 -9.61
C PRO A 136 6.63 -9.85 -9.44
N ILE A 137 6.14 -9.52 -8.24
CA ILE A 137 5.86 -8.14 -7.85
C ILE A 137 6.87 -7.72 -6.79
N ASP A 138 7.70 -6.74 -7.13
CA ASP A 138 8.72 -6.23 -6.25
C ASP A 138 8.09 -5.56 -5.02
N THR A 139 8.47 -6.03 -3.83
CA THR A 139 8.10 -5.33 -2.59
C THR A 139 8.79 -3.96 -2.54
N PRO A 140 8.13 -2.91 -2.04
CA PRO A 140 8.76 -1.61 -1.85
C PRO A 140 9.97 -1.68 -0.92
N THR A 141 10.77 -0.60 -0.89
CA THR A 141 11.99 -0.55 -0.08
C THR A 141 11.65 -0.79 1.40
N PRO A 142 12.12 -1.89 2.01
CA PRO A 142 11.76 -2.22 3.38
C PRO A 142 12.52 -1.34 4.38
N LEU A 143 11.82 -0.88 5.42
CA LEU A 143 12.42 -0.22 6.60
C LEU A 143 12.49 -1.13 7.83
N SER A 144 11.77 -2.25 7.82
CA SER A 144 11.85 -3.30 8.84
C SER A 144 12.26 -4.64 8.24
N ALA A 145 12.64 -5.58 9.10
CA ALA A 145 12.55 -6.98 8.71
C ALA A 145 11.07 -7.34 8.46
N ARG A 146 10.83 -8.33 7.60
CA ARG A 146 9.51 -8.92 7.47
C ARG A 146 9.24 -9.76 8.70
N GLU A 147 8.17 -9.46 9.41
CA GLU A 147 7.72 -10.26 10.54
C GLU A 147 6.60 -11.20 10.12
N ALA A 148 6.42 -12.29 10.87
CA ALA A 148 5.42 -13.29 10.55
C ALA A 148 4.94 -14.07 11.78
N THR A 149 3.67 -14.45 11.77
CA THR A 149 3.10 -15.46 12.68
C THR A 149 2.49 -16.60 11.86
N VAL A 150 2.54 -17.80 12.43
CA VAL A 150 1.93 -18.99 11.82
C VAL A 150 0.99 -19.62 12.85
N TRP A 151 -0.24 -19.91 12.42
CA TRP A 151 -1.25 -20.59 13.22
C TRP A 151 -1.73 -21.84 12.49
N SER A 152 -2.16 -22.84 13.24
CA SER A 152 -2.67 -24.11 12.71
C SER A 152 -3.95 -24.52 13.43
N ASP A 153 -4.90 -25.02 12.66
CA ASP A 153 -6.08 -25.73 13.15
C ASP A 153 -6.02 -27.15 12.60
N GLU A 154 -5.56 -28.07 13.45
CA GLU A 154 -5.39 -29.48 13.10
C GLU A 154 -6.72 -30.19 12.80
N THR A 155 -7.83 -29.68 13.32
CA THR A 155 -9.16 -30.28 13.12
C THR A 155 -9.58 -30.14 11.66
N ASN A 156 -9.33 -28.97 11.08
CA ASN A 156 -9.71 -28.64 9.71
C ASN A 156 -8.54 -28.76 8.72
N GLY A 157 -7.34 -29.09 9.21
CA GLY A 157 -6.12 -29.11 8.41
C GLY A 157 -5.77 -27.72 7.85
N ALA A 158 -6.19 -26.66 8.55
CA ALA A 158 -6.04 -25.28 8.11
C ALA A 158 -4.80 -24.64 8.74
N ARG A 159 -4.21 -23.67 8.03
CA ARG A 159 -3.08 -22.87 8.50
C ARG A 159 -3.32 -21.41 8.15
N ILE A 160 -2.84 -20.53 9.02
CA ILE A 160 -2.74 -19.10 8.72
C ILE A 160 -1.27 -18.72 8.74
N ILE A 161 -0.83 -17.99 7.73
CA ILE A 161 0.45 -17.30 7.72
C ILE A 161 0.12 -15.82 7.62
N SER A 162 0.43 -15.07 8.68
CA SER A 162 0.33 -13.61 8.69
C SER A 162 1.72 -13.03 8.58
N GLN A 163 1.90 -12.03 7.72
CA GLN A 163 3.14 -11.31 7.51
C GLN A 163 2.88 -9.81 7.57
N ALA A 164 3.85 -9.07 8.08
CA ALA A 164 3.83 -7.62 8.07
C ALA A 164 5.21 -7.06 7.69
N LEU A 165 5.21 -5.95 6.97
CA LEU A 165 6.43 -5.26 6.53
C LEU A 165 6.23 -3.75 6.54
N ARG A 166 7.11 -3.03 7.24
CA ARG A 166 7.20 -1.57 7.11
C ARG A 166 8.04 -1.20 5.88
N VAL A 167 7.56 -0.23 5.11
CA VAL A 167 8.23 0.29 3.91
C VAL A 167 8.56 1.79 4.05
N ASP A 168 9.32 2.33 3.11
CA ASP A 168 9.85 3.70 3.18
C ASP A 168 8.78 4.80 3.09
N LYS A 169 7.68 4.53 2.39
CA LYS A 169 6.58 5.48 2.16
C LYS A 169 5.23 4.78 2.16
N TRP A 170 4.24 5.40 2.81
CA TRP A 170 2.85 4.94 2.76
C TRP A 170 2.31 4.83 1.32
N SER A 171 2.62 5.79 0.46
CA SER A 171 2.20 5.77 -0.95
C SER A 171 2.81 4.61 -1.75
N SER A 172 3.99 4.11 -1.31
CA SER A 172 4.62 2.95 -1.94
C SER A 172 3.98 1.64 -1.46
N ALA A 173 3.43 1.60 -0.25
CA ALA A 173 2.61 0.48 0.21
C ALA A 173 1.28 0.40 -0.55
N GLU A 174 0.58 1.53 -0.71
CA GLU A 174 -0.65 1.61 -1.52
C GLU A 174 -0.40 1.16 -2.97
N GLU A 175 0.66 1.69 -3.59
CA GLU A 175 1.06 1.34 -4.95
C GLU A 175 1.38 -0.16 -5.09
N TYR A 176 1.97 -0.78 -4.06
CA TYR A 176 2.19 -2.22 -4.04
C TYR A 176 0.88 -3.01 -4.07
N ILE A 177 -0.09 -2.67 -3.21
CA ILE A 177 -1.41 -3.33 -3.24
C ILE A 177 -2.10 -3.11 -4.58
N ARG A 178 -2.02 -1.90 -5.16
CA ARG A 178 -2.56 -1.62 -6.49
C ARG A 178 -1.94 -2.52 -7.57
N GLN A 179 -0.62 -2.72 -7.55
CA GLN A 179 0.05 -3.63 -8.48
C GLN A 179 -0.36 -5.09 -8.28
N VAL A 180 -0.53 -5.52 -7.03
CA VAL A 180 -1.06 -6.86 -6.72
C VAL A 180 -2.47 -7.00 -7.26
N THR A 181 -3.36 -6.03 -7.04
CA THR A 181 -4.73 -6.02 -7.57
C THR A 181 -4.73 -6.10 -9.09
N ASP A 182 -4.00 -5.21 -9.77
CA ASP A 182 -3.89 -5.19 -11.24
C ASP A 182 -3.42 -6.56 -11.77
N GLY A 183 -2.41 -7.16 -11.14
CA GLY A 183 -1.89 -8.48 -11.52
C GLY A 183 -2.89 -9.63 -11.31
N LEU A 184 -3.83 -9.48 -10.38
CA LEU A 184 -4.86 -10.48 -10.10
C LEU A 184 -6.10 -10.33 -10.99
N GLU A 185 -6.47 -9.10 -11.36
CA GLU A 185 -7.62 -8.82 -12.24
C GLU A 185 -7.48 -9.51 -13.61
N GLU A 186 -6.26 -9.58 -14.14
CA GLU A 186 -6.00 -10.20 -15.44
C GLU A 186 -5.81 -11.73 -15.36
N CYS A 187 -5.98 -12.32 -14.17
CA CYS A 187 -5.55 -13.67 -13.89
C CYS A 187 -6.63 -14.55 -13.27
N ASP A 188 -7.39 -15.23 -14.12
CA ASP A 188 -8.40 -16.23 -13.71
C ASP A 188 -7.81 -17.63 -13.54
N THR A 189 -6.72 -17.94 -14.24
CA THR A 189 -6.11 -19.27 -14.25
C THR A 189 -4.66 -19.19 -14.65
N PHE A 190 -3.79 -19.84 -13.88
CA PHE A 190 -2.38 -20.00 -14.21
C PHE A 190 -1.88 -21.40 -13.85
N PHE A 191 -0.62 -21.68 -14.17
CA PHE A 191 0.02 -22.94 -13.80
C PHE A 191 1.26 -22.65 -12.97
N ARG A 192 1.43 -23.37 -11.87
CA ARG A 192 2.67 -23.37 -11.08
C ARG A 192 3.30 -24.76 -11.10
N THR A 193 4.60 -24.80 -10.91
CA THR A 193 5.35 -26.04 -10.75
C THR A 193 5.39 -26.40 -9.27
N ASP A 194 4.96 -27.61 -8.93
CA ASP A 194 5.03 -28.18 -7.58
C ASP A 194 5.82 -29.49 -7.67
N GLY A 195 7.08 -29.45 -7.23
CA GLY A 195 8.05 -30.51 -7.51
C GLY A 195 8.28 -30.70 -9.01
N ASP A 196 7.98 -31.89 -9.53
CA ASP A 196 8.09 -32.23 -10.96
C ASP A 196 6.75 -32.06 -11.71
N GLU A 197 5.66 -31.69 -11.02
CA GLU A 197 4.33 -31.60 -11.60
C GLU A 197 3.94 -30.15 -11.91
N ARG A 198 3.29 -29.95 -13.06
CA ARG A 198 2.67 -28.67 -13.42
C ARG A 198 1.20 -28.70 -13.01
N ILE A 199 0.87 -27.96 -11.96
CA ILE A 199 -0.49 -27.91 -11.41
C ILE A 199 -1.24 -26.68 -11.92
N LYS A 200 -2.51 -26.88 -12.27
CA LYS A 200 -3.42 -25.80 -12.65
C LYS A 200 -3.94 -25.13 -11.37
N VAL A 201 -3.87 -23.80 -11.32
CA VAL A 201 -4.43 -22.98 -10.25
C VAL A 201 -5.52 -22.10 -10.84
N VAL A 202 -6.70 -22.13 -10.22
CA VAL A 202 -7.82 -21.25 -10.57
C VAL A 202 -7.86 -20.13 -9.54
N SER A 203 -7.98 -18.89 -10.01
CA SER A 203 -7.93 -17.67 -9.24
C SER A 203 -9.30 -17.02 -9.34
N THR A 204 -9.93 -16.74 -8.21
CA THR A 204 -11.30 -16.18 -8.13
C THR A 204 -11.38 -15.14 -7.04
N ASP A 205 -12.24 -14.14 -7.21
CA ASP A 205 -12.55 -13.18 -6.16
C ASP A 205 -13.18 -13.86 -4.94
N ILE A 206 -12.98 -13.27 -3.76
CA ILE A 206 -13.74 -13.62 -2.57
C ILE A 206 -14.89 -12.61 -2.51
N GLU A 207 -16.11 -13.07 -2.80
CA GLU A 207 -17.29 -12.20 -2.79
C GLU A 207 -17.61 -11.72 -1.35
N ARG A 208 -17.05 -10.57 -0.96
CA ARG A 208 -17.29 -9.87 0.31
C ARG A 208 -16.92 -8.39 0.19
N ASP A 209 -17.41 -7.59 1.14
CA ASP A 209 -16.99 -6.20 1.27
C ASP A 209 -15.60 -6.11 1.91
N PRO A 210 -14.64 -5.38 1.31
CA PRO A 210 -13.35 -5.16 1.93
C PRO A 210 -13.47 -4.19 3.12
N PRO A 211 -12.68 -4.39 4.20
CA PRO A 211 -12.76 -3.53 5.39
C PRO A 211 -12.15 -2.13 5.15
N VAL A 212 -11.19 -2.02 4.23
CA VAL A 212 -10.52 -0.77 3.86
C VAL A 212 -10.38 -0.64 2.35
N THR A 213 -10.17 0.58 1.86
CA THR A 213 -10.01 0.84 0.41
C THR A 213 -8.73 0.25 -0.18
N ASP A 214 -7.63 0.28 0.58
CA ASP A 214 -6.32 -0.22 0.14
C ASP A 214 -6.17 -1.70 0.54
N HIS A 215 -6.99 -2.53 -0.10
CA HIS A 215 -7.12 -3.96 0.19
C HIS A 215 -7.24 -4.75 -1.11
N VAL A 216 -6.74 -5.99 -1.06
CA VAL A 216 -6.96 -6.98 -2.10
C VAL A 216 -7.14 -8.33 -1.46
N ASP A 217 -8.08 -9.11 -1.98
CA ASP A 217 -8.19 -10.52 -1.65
C ASP A 217 -8.39 -11.38 -2.90
N ARG A 218 -8.02 -12.64 -2.76
CA ARG A 218 -8.17 -13.61 -3.85
C ARG A 218 -8.15 -15.02 -3.31
N ARG A 219 -8.93 -15.88 -3.93
CA ARG A 219 -8.94 -17.33 -3.69
C ARG A 219 -8.22 -18.05 -4.82
N PHE A 220 -7.25 -18.87 -4.46
CA PHE A 220 -6.52 -19.76 -5.33
C PHE A 220 -6.88 -21.21 -5.04
N GLN A 221 -7.45 -21.89 -6.03
CA GLN A 221 -7.85 -23.29 -5.92
C GLN A 221 -6.97 -24.18 -6.79
N SER A 222 -6.46 -25.25 -6.20
CA SER A 222 -5.65 -26.27 -6.88
C SER A 222 -6.05 -27.67 -6.41
N PRO A 223 -5.59 -28.74 -7.08
CA PRO A 223 -5.80 -30.10 -6.59
C PRO A 223 -5.26 -30.34 -5.17
N ASN A 224 -4.30 -29.52 -4.73
CA ASN A 224 -3.64 -29.63 -3.42
C ASN A 224 -4.34 -28.82 -2.31
N GLY A 225 -5.48 -28.19 -2.62
CA GLY A 225 -6.27 -27.41 -1.68
C GLY A 225 -6.47 -25.96 -2.12
N VAL A 226 -6.93 -25.16 -1.16
CA VAL A 226 -7.32 -23.76 -1.33
C VAL A 226 -6.36 -22.85 -0.56
N GLN A 227 -6.05 -21.71 -1.17
CA GLN A 227 -5.33 -20.62 -0.54
C GLN A 227 -6.17 -19.35 -0.69
N ASP A 228 -6.60 -18.77 0.41
CA ASP A 228 -7.26 -17.47 0.42
C ASP A 228 -6.24 -16.43 0.89
N TRP A 229 -5.97 -15.44 0.04
CA TRP A 229 -5.06 -14.33 0.31
C TRP A 229 -5.89 -13.10 0.67
N SER A 230 -5.43 -12.35 1.66
CA SER A 230 -5.86 -10.97 1.90
C SER A 230 -4.62 -10.14 2.18
N MET A 231 -4.54 -8.98 1.54
CA MET A 231 -3.51 -7.99 1.81
C MET A 231 -4.15 -6.62 1.99
N MET A 232 -3.60 -5.82 2.90
CA MET A 232 -4.08 -4.46 3.17
C MET A 232 -2.94 -3.54 3.60
N VAL A 233 -3.16 -2.23 3.49
CA VAL A 233 -2.20 -1.20 3.92
C VAL A 233 -2.76 -0.41 5.10
N VAL A 234 -1.90 -0.20 6.10
CA VAL A 234 -2.15 0.73 7.21
C VAL A 234 -0.90 1.60 7.42
N GLY A 235 -1.00 2.87 7.08
CA GLY A 235 0.12 3.80 7.02
C GLY A 235 1.19 3.34 6.03
N ASP A 236 2.38 3.09 6.54
CA ASP A 236 3.56 2.58 5.83
C ASP A 236 3.79 1.08 6.10
N VAL A 237 2.79 0.36 6.59
CA VAL A 237 2.85 -1.09 6.87
C VAL A 237 1.95 -1.85 5.90
N ILE A 238 2.54 -2.83 5.20
CA ILE A 238 1.82 -3.81 4.38
C ILE A 238 1.52 -5.02 5.27
N ILE A 239 0.25 -5.41 5.32
CA ILE A 239 -0.24 -6.56 6.08
C ILE A 239 -0.71 -7.61 5.09
N ALA A 240 -0.25 -8.84 5.24
CA ALA A 240 -0.61 -9.95 4.40
C ALA A 240 -1.07 -11.14 5.26
N ILE A 241 -2.25 -11.67 4.97
CA ILE A 241 -2.84 -12.81 5.65
C ILE A 241 -3.14 -13.87 4.61
N GLN A 242 -2.60 -15.07 4.82
CA GLN A 242 -2.84 -16.22 3.97
C GLN A 242 -3.52 -17.31 4.79
N TYR A 243 -4.67 -17.79 4.33
CA TYR A 243 -5.33 -18.98 4.83
C TYR A 243 -5.10 -20.14 3.86
N LEU A 244 -4.60 -21.27 4.37
CA LEU A 244 -4.28 -22.49 3.61
C LEU A 244 -5.09 -23.65 4.18
N ALA A 245 -5.92 -24.31 3.39
CA ALA A 245 -6.67 -25.48 3.84
C ALA A 245 -7.16 -26.37 2.68
N PRO A 246 -7.65 -27.60 2.95
CA PRO A 246 -8.28 -28.43 1.93
C PRO A 246 -9.55 -27.81 1.33
N THR A 247 -10.24 -26.95 2.07
CA THR A 247 -11.48 -26.27 1.67
C THR A 247 -11.33 -24.75 1.84
N PRO A 248 -12.17 -23.94 1.17
CA PRO A 248 -12.24 -22.50 1.40
C PRO A 248 -12.34 -22.10 2.87
N SER A 249 -11.88 -20.89 3.20
CA SER A 249 -12.11 -20.33 4.53
C SER A 249 -13.62 -20.26 4.84
N PRO A 250 -14.04 -20.48 6.11
CA PRO A 250 -15.42 -20.29 6.50
C PRO A 250 -15.89 -18.86 6.21
N GLU A 251 -17.17 -18.71 5.89
CA GLU A 251 -17.78 -17.40 5.63
C GLU A 251 -17.53 -16.42 6.80
N GLY A 252 -17.10 -15.20 6.49
CA GLY A 252 -16.77 -14.15 7.47
C GLY A 252 -15.49 -14.37 8.29
N PHE A 253 -14.81 -15.51 8.16
CA PHE A 253 -13.63 -15.83 8.97
C PHE A 253 -12.48 -14.85 8.73
N LEU A 254 -12.04 -14.70 7.47
CA LEU A 254 -10.97 -13.78 7.12
C LEU A 254 -11.34 -12.32 7.43
N GLU A 255 -12.60 -11.94 7.20
CA GLU A 255 -13.07 -10.57 7.51
C GLU A 255 -12.97 -10.28 9.01
N SER A 256 -13.33 -11.25 9.86
CA SER A 256 -13.23 -11.08 11.31
C SER A 256 -11.79 -10.89 11.79
N ILE A 257 -10.83 -11.60 11.18
CA ILE A 257 -9.41 -11.47 11.48
C ILE A 257 -8.89 -10.11 11.00
N GLU A 258 -9.20 -9.73 9.76
CA GLU A 258 -8.79 -8.44 9.18
C GLU A 258 -9.29 -7.27 10.05
N ARG A 259 -10.57 -7.30 10.46
CA ARG A 259 -11.15 -6.28 11.34
C ARG A 259 -10.49 -6.27 12.73
N ALA A 260 -10.14 -7.43 13.29
CA ALA A 260 -9.48 -7.50 14.59
C ALA A 260 -8.06 -6.92 14.54
N VAL A 261 -7.30 -7.20 13.48
CA VAL A 261 -6.01 -6.57 13.20
C VAL A 261 -6.18 -5.06 13.06
N LEU A 262 -7.12 -4.60 12.22
CA LEU A 262 -7.39 -3.18 11.99
C LEU A 262 -7.82 -2.46 13.28
N ALA A 263 -8.57 -3.10 14.18
CA ALA A 263 -8.93 -2.53 15.47
C ALA A 263 -7.73 -2.27 16.38
N ARG A 264 -6.62 -3.01 16.22
CA ARG A 264 -5.36 -2.74 16.93
C ARG A 264 -4.55 -1.62 16.28
N VAL A 265 -4.38 -1.67 14.96
CA VAL A 265 -3.44 -0.77 14.24
C VAL A 265 -4.06 0.54 13.77
N ALA A 266 -5.38 0.59 13.60
CA ALA A 266 -6.17 1.77 13.26
C ALA A 266 -7.39 1.89 14.20
N PRO A 267 -7.17 2.07 15.52
CA PRO A 267 -8.23 2.01 16.52
C PRO A 267 -9.24 3.16 16.42
N ARG A 268 -8.89 4.28 15.80
CA ARG A 268 -9.82 5.42 15.61
C ARG A 268 -11.03 5.02 14.79
N GLU A 269 -10.81 4.23 13.74
CA GLU A 269 -11.82 3.82 12.79
C GLU A 269 -12.45 2.47 13.15
N PHE A 270 -11.68 1.57 13.79
CA PHE A 270 -12.08 0.17 13.98
C PHE A 270 -12.28 -0.28 15.43
N ALA A 271 -11.80 0.46 16.44
CA ALA A 271 -12.01 0.05 17.83
C ALA A 271 -13.48 0.25 18.27
N PRO A 272 -14.03 -0.64 19.12
CA PRO A 272 -15.36 -0.47 19.66
C PRO A 272 -15.53 0.87 20.40
N GLY A 273 -16.31 1.78 19.82
CA GLY A 273 -16.63 3.09 20.42
C GLY A 273 -15.89 4.30 19.83
N GLY A 274 -14.95 4.11 18.90
CA GLY A 274 -14.22 5.19 18.19
C GLY A 274 -13.43 6.10 19.12
N VAL A 275 -12.10 5.98 19.15
CA VAL A 275 -11.29 6.91 19.95
C VAL A 275 -11.34 8.31 19.31
N ALA A 276 -12.00 9.24 20.01
CA ALA A 276 -12.15 10.62 19.56
C ALA A 276 -10.78 11.28 19.36
N VAL A 277 -10.65 12.04 18.27
CA VAL A 277 -9.45 12.84 17.97
C VAL A 277 -9.41 14.01 18.95
N GLU A 278 -8.46 14.00 19.89
CA GLU A 278 -8.04 15.24 20.53
C GLU A 278 -7.21 16.03 19.53
N ASP A 279 -7.89 16.85 18.72
CA ASP A 279 -7.24 17.92 17.96
C ASP A 279 -6.53 18.82 18.96
N THR A 280 -5.22 18.66 19.12
CA THR A 280 -4.40 19.67 19.77
C THR A 280 -4.11 20.73 18.71
N PRO A 281 -4.72 21.93 18.77
CA PRO A 281 -4.36 22.98 17.84
C PRO A 281 -2.92 23.41 18.14
N SER A 282 -2.01 23.07 17.23
CA SER A 282 -0.68 23.68 17.15
C SER A 282 -0.86 25.14 16.69
N GLY A 283 -1.15 26.00 17.64
CA GLY A 283 -1.13 27.46 17.49
C GLY A 283 0.03 28.00 18.31
N ALA A 284 1.17 28.23 17.64
CA ALA A 284 2.26 28.99 18.22
C ALA A 284 1.80 30.43 18.52
N ALA A 285 1.92 30.85 19.78
CA ALA A 285 2.02 32.26 20.14
C ALA A 285 3.09 32.42 21.22
N ASP A 286 4.28 32.75 20.74
CA ASP A 286 5.35 33.37 21.50
C ASP A 286 4.89 34.75 21.98
N THR A 287 4.83 34.96 23.30
CA THR A 287 5.07 36.26 23.92
C THR A 287 5.79 36.04 25.25
N GLY A 288 6.99 36.61 25.35
CA GLY A 288 7.94 36.44 26.44
C GLY A 288 7.58 37.10 27.79
N PRO A 289 8.59 37.36 28.63
CA PRO A 289 8.56 37.05 30.05
C PRO A 289 8.00 38.16 30.93
N THR A 290 7.41 37.79 32.07
CA THR A 290 7.26 38.70 33.21
C THR A 290 7.55 37.92 34.49
N GLY A 291 8.66 38.29 35.13
CA GLY A 291 9.03 37.81 36.45
C GLY A 291 8.49 38.70 37.57
N THR A 292 8.76 38.21 38.78
CA THR A 292 8.75 38.84 40.12
C THR A 292 7.41 39.16 40.77
N ASP A 293 7.06 38.40 41.82
CA ASP A 293 7.21 38.80 43.25
C ASP A 293 6.98 37.55 44.14
N LEU A 294 8.01 36.90 44.69
CA LEU A 294 8.59 37.07 46.04
C LEU A 294 7.59 37.14 47.21
N THR A 295 7.51 36.05 47.97
CA THR A 295 7.72 36.02 49.43
C THR A 295 8.40 34.67 49.75
N ASP A 296 9.72 34.62 50.01
CA ASP A 296 10.41 34.80 51.32
C ASP A 296 10.00 33.68 52.32
N ASN A 297 10.83 32.77 52.86
CA ASN A 297 12.24 32.41 52.74
C ASN A 297 12.49 31.11 53.61
N PRO A 298 13.71 30.64 53.96
CA PRO A 298 14.19 29.26 53.68
C PRO A 298 14.63 28.45 54.92
N VAL A 299 15.09 27.19 54.73
CA VAL A 299 16.19 26.50 55.48
C VAL A 299 16.70 25.37 54.56
N GLU A 300 17.84 25.54 53.87
CA GLU A 300 19.17 24.92 54.17
C GLU A 300 19.13 23.39 54.32
N GLY A 301 19.86 22.55 53.58
CA GLY A 301 20.91 22.74 52.58
C GLY A 301 21.29 21.39 51.93
N ASP A 302 21.79 21.47 50.71
CA ASP A 302 22.47 20.44 49.89
C ASP A 302 23.93 20.23 50.44
N PRO A 303 24.81 19.30 49.95
CA PRO A 303 24.73 18.53 48.71
C PRO A 303 25.29 17.08 48.70
N GLU A 304 25.10 16.43 47.53
CA GLU A 304 26.04 15.54 46.84
C GLU A 304 26.37 14.14 47.39
N THR A 305 26.01 13.07 46.65
CA THR A 305 26.89 12.22 45.79
C THR A 305 26.23 10.87 45.48
N GLY A 306 26.47 10.35 44.28
CA GLY A 306 25.85 9.12 43.74
C GLY A 306 26.40 7.79 44.29
N PRO A 307 26.44 6.73 43.46
CA PRO A 307 25.56 5.56 43.57
C PRO A 307 26.21 4.38 44.31
N THR A 308 25.40 3.45 44.84
CA THR A 308 25.92 2.12 45.23
C THR A 308 24.96 1.00 44.90
N THR A 309 25.45 0.13 44.04
CA THR A 309 25.07 -1.25 43.78
C THR A 309 24.95 -2.06 45.07
N SER A 310 24.03 -3.03 45.09
CA SER A 310 24.11 -4.18 46.00
C SER A 310 23.72 -5.44 45.24
N ALA A 311 24.75 -6.24 44.98
CA ALA A 311 24.67 -7.68 44.77
C ALA A 311 25.55 -8.34 45.84
N VAL A 312 25.33 -9.65 46.02
CA VAL A 312 26.07 -10.66 46.81
C VAL A 312 25.45 -10.99 48.18
N ASP A 313 24.97 -12.24 48.32
CA ASP A 313 25.60 -13.31 49.15
C ASP A 313 24.77 -14.62 49.01
N THR A 314 25.13 -15.63 48.23
CA THR A 314 26.09 -16.75 48.45
C THR A 314 25.97 -17.47 49.81
N GLY A 315 25.37 -18.67 49.79
CA GLY A 315 25.44 -19.65 50.88
C GLY A 315 25.70 -21.04 50.31
N ALA A 316 26.95 -21.50 50.44
CA ALA A 316 27.47 -22.83 50.11
C ALA A 316 26.86 -23.90 51.04
N ALA A 317 26.42 -25.05 50.50
CA ALA A 317 27.16 -26.33 50.42
C ALA A 317 27.60 -26.93 51.78
N GLU A 318 26.97 -28.05 52.16
CA GLU A 318 27.64 -29.14 52.88
C GLU A 318 26.93 -30.48 52.54
N GLU A 319 27.64 -31.30 51.76
CA GLU A 319 27.62 -32.78 51.82
C GLU A 319 28.18 -33.24 53.20
N PRO A 320 28.13 -34.52 53.65
CA PRO A 320 28.24 -35.72 52.81
C PRO A 320 27.41 -36.98 53.22
N GLY A 321 27.37 -37.93 52.29
CA GLY A 321 27.70 -39.34 52.56
C GLY A 321 26.61 -40.28 53.06
N ASN A 322 26.04 -41.09 52.17
CA ASN A 322 26.37 -42.52 51.96
C ASN A 322 25.57 -43.10 50.79
#